data_AF-A0A4Q5QMZ1-F1
#
_entry.id   AF-A0A4Q5QMZ1-F1
#
_cell.length_a   1.000
_cell.length_b   1.000
_cell.length_c   1.000
_cell.angle_alpha   90.00
_cell.angle_beta   90.00
_cell.angle_gamma   90.00
#
_symmetry.space_group_name_H-M   'P 1'
#
loop_
_entity.id
_entity.type
_entity.pdbx_description
1 polymer ?
#
loop_
_entity_poly.entity_id
_entity_poly.type
_entity_poly.pdbx_seq_one_letter_code
_entity_poly.pdbx_strand_id
1 'polypeptide(L)'
;MTNIKADSVISGLPAAYWVDLNKMNQATIAKGLTKPRIFIAQGGMDFQVTKSDYDIWTSTLSGKKNVKLQFYPTLDHFFMVQTEKGNPSQYEKPSNVSQQFVTDLANWIKGS
;
A
#
# COMPACT_ATOMS: atom_id res chain seq x y z
N MET A 1 5.60 -22.71 6.15
CA MET A 1 6.56 -22.61 7.27
C MET A 1 5.90 -23.25 8.49
N THR A 2 6.22 -24.50 8.84
CA THR A 2 5.41 -25.27 9.81
C THR A 2 6.14 -25.67 11.10
N ASN A 3 7.24 -25.00 11.48
CA ASN A 3 7.85 -25.19 12.81
C ASN A 3 8.64 -23.94 13.25
N ILE A 4 7.94 -22.87 13.62
CA ILE A 4 8.54 -21.68 14.26
C ILE A 4 8.20 -21.72 15.74
N LYS A 5 9.20 -21.70 16.62
CA LYS A 5 8.97 -21.67 18.07
C LYS A 5 8.39 -20.32 18.49
N ALA A 6 7.60 -20.30 19.56
CA ALA A 6 6.91 -19.09 20.03
C ALA A 6 7.87 -17.93 20.37
N ASP A 7 9.09 -18.24 20.80
CA ASP A 7 10.17 -17.31 21.15
C ASP A 7 11.13 -17.01 19.97
N SER A 8 10.85 -17.50 18.77
CA SER A 8 11.70 -17.25 17.61
C SER A 8 11.70 -15.78 17.21
N VAL A 9 12.80 -15.33 16.62
CA VAL A 9 12.93 -14.01 15.99
C VAL A 9 13.03 -14.21 14.48
N ILE A 10 12.15 -13.55 13.73
CA ILE A 10 12.09 -13.58 12.27
C ILE A 10 12.30 -12.15 11.78
N SER A 11 13.35 -11.93 10.98
CA SER A 11 13.69 -10.61 10.44
C SER A 11 13.79 -9.51 11.50
N GLY A 12 14.33 -9.85 12.68
CA GLY A 12 14.50 -8.92 13.81
C GLY A 12 13.26 -8.72 14.68
N LEU A 13 12.11 -9.34 14.35
CA LEU A 13 10.86 -9.20 15.09
C LEU A 13 10.43 -10.54 15.72
N PRO A 14 9.75 -10.54 16.89
CA PRO A 14 9.26 -11.77 17.52
C PRO A 14 8.29 -12.54 16.62
N ALA A 15 8.31 -13.87 16.66
CA ALA A 15 7.37 -14.71 15.92
C ALA A 15 5.91 -14.38 16.21
N ALA A 16 5.61 -13.98 17.46
CA ALA A 16 4.27 -13.53 17.86
C ALA A 16 3.76 -12.32 17.03
N TYR A 17 4.65 -11.40 16.63
CA TYR A 17 4.29 -10.26 15.79
C TYR A 17 3.78 -10.70 14.41
N TRP A 18 4.50 -11.63 13.77
CA TRP A 18 4.12 -12.17 12.47
C TRP A 18 2.84 -13.01 12.54
N VAL A 19 2.67 -13.79 13.62
CA VAL A 19 1.43 -14.54 13.87
C VAL A 19 0.24 -13.60 14.01
N ASP A 20 0.40 -12.49 14.71
CA ASP A 20 -0.65 -11.48 14.86
C ASP A 20 -1.01 -10.83 13.52
N LEU A 21 -0.01 -10.38 12.75
CA LEU A 21 -0.22 -9.82 11.41
C LEU A 21 -0.93 -10.80 10.47
N ASN A 22 -0.57 -12.09 10.49
CA ASN A 22 -1.17 -13.12 9.63
C ASN A 22 -2.64 -13.41 9.98
N LYS A 23 -3.09 -13.08 11.19
CA LYS A 23 -4.50 -13.22 11.58
C LYS A 23 -5.36 -12.05 11.10
N MET A 24 -4.75 -10.93 10.72
CA MET A 24 -5.46 -9.75 10.26
C MET A 24 -5.66 -9.76 8.75
N ASN A 25 -6.92 -9.58 8.32
CA ASN A 25 -7.24 -9.28 6.93
C ASN A 25 -7.67 -7.80 6.81
N GLN A 26 -6.70 -6.94 6.48
CA GLN A 26 -6.87 -5.49 6.47
C GLN A 26 -7.89 -5.04 5.41
N ALA A 27 -7.94 -5.70 4.25
CA ALA A 27 -8.89 -5.39 3.20
C ALA A 27 -10.35 -5.68 3.63
N THR A 28 -10.57 -6.79 4.34
CA THR A 28 -11.88 -7.14 4.91
C THR A 28 -12.28 -6.17 6.03
N ILE A 29 -11.35 -5.81 6.90
CA ILE A 29 -11.59 -4.79 7.94
C ILE A 29 -12.00 -3.46 7.29
N ALA A 30 -11.24 -2.98 6.29
CA ALA A 30 -11.56 -1.76 5.57
C ALA A 30 -12.93 -1.82 4.86
N LYS A 31 -13.32 -2.98 4.34
CA LYS A 31 -14.65 -3.18 3.73
C LYS A 31 -15.79 -2.96 4.74
N GLY A 32 -15.57 -3.28 6.02
CA GLY A 32 -16.51 -3.05 7.11
C GLY A 32 -16.63 -1.58 7.54
N LEU A 33 -15.69 -0.71 7.19
CA LEU A 33 -15.71 0.70 7.53
C LEU A 33 -16.68 1.47 6.62
N THR A 34 -17.78 1.97 7.20
CA THR A 34 -18.83 2.70 6.48
C THR A 34 -18.82 4.21 6.72
N LYS A 35 -18.28 4.66 7.86
CA LYS A 35 -18.23 6.08 8.25
C LYS A 35 -16.99 6.83 7.70
N PRO A 36 -15.74 6.35 7.90
CA PRO A 36 -14.59 7.10 7.41
C PRO A 36 -14.50 7.05 5.89
N ARG A 37 -13.98 8.12 5.29
CA ARG A 37 -13.52 8.11 3.90
C ARG A 37 -12.19 7.37 3.84
N ILE A 38 -11.96 6.59 2.79
CA ILE A 38 -10.73 5.83 2.58
C ILE A 38 -10.13 6.22 1.22
N PHE A 39 -8.82 6.48 1.19
CA PHE A 39 -8.04 6.68 -0.02
C PHE A 39 -7.00 5.57 -0.11
N ILE A 40 -7.07 4.75 -1.15
CA ILE A 40 -6.08 3.71 -1.44
C ILE A 40 -5.30 4.16 -2.67
N ALA A 41 -4.00 4.36 -2.50
CA ALA A 41 -3.09 4.75 -3.57
C ALA A 41 -1.96 3.72 -3.71
N GLN A 42 -1.58 3.41 -4.94
CA GLN A 42 -0.42 2.54 -5.23
C GLN A 42 0.37 3.08 -6.43
N GLY A 43 1.70 3.08 -6.29
CA GLY A 43 2.62 3.29 -7.40
C GLY A 43 2.78 2.02 -8.23
N GLY A 44 2.70 2.13 -9.56
CA GLY A 44 2.78 1.01 -10.49
C GLY A 44 4.20 0.52 -10.78
N MET A 45 5.22 1.32 -10.46
CA MET A 45 6.64 0.96 -10.53
C MET A 45 7.21 0.52 -9.17
N ASP A 46 6.35 0.34 -8.16
CA ASP A 46 6.74 -0.26 -6.89
C ASP A 46 7.09 -1.74 -7.10
N PHE A 47 8.36 -2.08 -6.82
CA PHE A 47 8.87 -3.44 -6.94
C PHE A 47 8.81 -4.22 -5.62
N GLN A 48 8.54 -3.55 -4.49
CA GLN A 48 8.37 -4.19 -3.18
C GLN A 48 6.92 -4.61 -2.97
N VAL A 49 5.98 -3.76 -3.35
CA VAL A 49 4.54 -4.00 -3.29
C VAL A 49 3.95 -3.81 -4.68
N THR A 50 3.35 -4.86 -5.22
CA THR A 50 3.06 -4.94 -6.65
C THR A 50 1.63 -4.53 -6.95
N LYS A 51 1.30 -4.41 -8.24
CA LYS A 51 -0.08 -4.22 -8.68
C LYS A 51 -1.04 -5.31 -8.15
N SER A 52 -0.55 -6.53 -7.91
CA SER A 52 -1.40 -7.60 -7.38
C SER A 52 -1.98 -7.25 -6.00
N ASP A 53 -1.22 -6.54 -5.17
CA ASP A 53 -1.67 -6.07 -3.85
C ASP A 53 -2.75 -4.99 -4.00
N TYR A 54 -2.58 -4.06 -4.94
CA TYR A 54 -3.61 -3.07 -5.27
C TYR A 54 -4.89 -3.70 -5.85
N ASP A 55 -4.76 -4.79 -6.61
CA ASP A 55 -5.91 -5.51 -7.17
C ASP A 55 -6.72 -6.22 -6.08
N ILE A 56 -6.08 -6.65 -4.97
CA ILE A 56 -6.80 -7.14 -3.78
C ILE A 56 -7.66 -6.01 -3.17
N TRP A 57 -7.09 -4.81 -3.00
CA TRP A 57 -7.86 -3.66 -2.51
C TRP A 57 -9.00 -3.29 -3.46
N THR A 58 -8.73 -3.26 -4.76
CA THR A 58 -9.71 -2.92 -5.80
C THR A 58 -10.86 -3.92 -5.81
N SER A 59 -10.59 -5.22 -5.87
CA SER A 59 -11.62 -6.26 -5.85
C SER A 59 -12.44 -6.28 -4.55
N THR A 60 -11.82 -5.94 -3.42
CA THR A 60 -12.49 -5.96 -2.11
C THR A 60 -13.38 -4.72 -1.87
N LEU A 61 -12.94 -3.55 -2.33
CA LEU A 61 -13.53 -2.25 -1.98
C LEU A 61 -14.25 -1.55 -3.12
N SER A 62 -14.19 -2.07 -4.35
CA SER A 62 -14.90 -1.50 -5.49
C SER A 62 -16.41 -1.41 -5.23
N GLY A 63 -17.01 -0.29 -5.66
CA GLY A 63 -18.43 0.01 -5.42
C GLY A 63 -18.73 0.68 -4.07
N LYS A 64 -17.78 0.75 -3.13
CA LYS A 64 -17.98 1.51 -1.88
C LYS A 64 -17.89 3.02 -2.14
N LYS A 65 -18.97 3.75 -1.87
CA LYS A 65 -19.05 5.21 -2.07
C LYS A 65 -18.07 6.01 -1.21
N ASN A 66 -17.64 5.47 -0.07
CA ASN A 66 -16.68 6.12 0.83
C ASN A 66 -15.21 5.80 0.50
N VAL A 67 -14.94 5.06 -0.58
CA VAL A 67 -13.58 4.65 -0.96
C VAL A 67 -13.19 5.30 -2.29
N LYS A 68 -11.98 5.87 -2.34
CA LYS A 68 -11.32 6.31 -3.57
C LYS A 68 -10.11 5.40 -3.80
N LEU A 69 -10.11 4.71 -4.94
CA LEU A 69 -9.02 3.86 -5.41
C LEU A 69 -8.25 4.61 -6.49
N GLN A 70 -6.93 4.73 -6.34
CA GLN A 70 -6.08 5.48 -7.26
C GLN A 70 -4.78 4.71 -7.56
N PHE A 71 -4.53 4.43 -8.83
CA PHE A 71 -3.32 3.76 -9.29
C PHE A 71 -2.49 4.73 -10.12
N TYR A 72 -1.19 4.80 -9.84
CA TYR A 72 -0.27 5.71 -10.51
C TYR A 72 0.81 4.91 -11.25
N PRO A 73 0.63 4.63 -12.57
CA PRO A 73 1.47 3.66 -13.28
C PRO A 73 2.97 3.94 -13.26
N THR A 74 3.36 5.22 -13.17
CA THR A 74 4.76 5.66 -13.26
C THR A 74 5.42 5.93 -11.91
N LEU A 75 4.71 5.72 -10.80
CA LEU A 75 5.24 6.02 -9.46
C LEU A 75 5.78 4.78 -8.77
N ASP A 76 6.84 4.93 -7.98
CA ASP A 76 7.40 3.87 -7.14
C ASP A 76 6.74 3.78 -5.76
N HIS A 77 7.37 3.01 -4.87
CA HIS A 77 6.99 2.79 -3.48
C HIS A 77 6.86 4.08 -2.66
N PHE A 78 7.63 5.11 -3.01
CA PHE A 78 7.63 6.41 -2.33
C PHE A 78 6.78 7.45 -3.06
N PHE A 79 6.01 7.04 -4.06
CA PHE A 79 5.26 7.91 -4.96
C PHE A 79 6.12 8.90 -5.75
N MET A 80 7.38 8.54 -6.02
CA MET A 80 8.28 9.29 -6.89
C MET A 80 8.21 8.74 -8.31
N VAL A 81 8.40 9.60 -9.31
CA VAL A 81 8.35 9.18 -10.72
C VAL A 81 9.56 8.30 -11.03
N GLN A 82 9.30 7.14 -11.64
CA GLN A 82 10.32 6.26 -12.18
C GLN A 82 10.16 6.04 -13.67
N THR A 83 11.28 6.12 -14.38
CA THR A 83 11.38 5.92 -15.83
C THR A 83 11.91 4.53 -16.21
N GLU A 84 12.33 3.74 -15.22
CA GLU A 84 12.99 2.46 -15.41
C GLU A 84 12.40 1.40 -14.47
N LYS A 85 12.66 0.12 -14.76
CA LYS A 85 12.19 -1.00 -13.95
C LYS A 85 12.70 -0.89 -12.50
N GLY A 86 11.78 -1.07 -11.57
CA GLY A 86 12.00 -1.01 -10.12
C GLY A 86 13.20 -1.84 -9.63
N ASN A 87 14.18 -1.20 -8.98
CA ASN A 87 15.29 -1.87 -8.30
C ASN A 87 15.76 -1.08 -7.06
N PRO A 88 16.45 -1.74 -6.09
CA PRO A 88 16.84 -1.10 -4.83
C PRO A 88 17.66 0.19 -4.97
N SER A 89 18.54 0.29 -5.97
CA SER A 89 19.40 1.48 -6.13
C SER A 89 18.62 2.75 -6.48
N GLN A 90 17.39 2.62 -6.97
CA GLN A 90 16.54 3.78 -7.28
C GLN A 90 16.09 4.52 -6.02
N TYR A 91 16.04 3.85 -4.87
CA TYR A 91 15.69 4.48 -3.59
C TYR A 91 16.81 5.35 -3.02
N GLU A 92 18.03 5.18 -3.52
CA GLU A 92 19.18 5.98 -3.12
C GLU A 92 19.26 7.31 -3.88
N LYS A 93 18.46 7.47 -4.95
CA LYS A 93 18.44 8.69 -5.76
C LYS A 93 17.43 9.68 -5.17
N PRO A 94 17.87 10.86 -4.71
CA PRO A 94 16.95 11.88 -4.22
C PRO A 94 15.98 12.33 -5.32
N SER A 95 14.70 12.41 -4.99
CA SER A 95 13.67 12.96 -5.85
C SER A 95 12.51 13.48 -5.00
N ASN A 96 11.53 14.10 -5.66
CA ASN A 96 10.33 14.60 -5.00
C ASN A 96 9.17 13.64 -5.19
N VAL A 97 8.31 13.56 -4.19
CA VAL A 97 6.99 12.94 -4.33
C VAL A 97 6.24 13.62 -5.48
N SER A 98 5.56 12.83 -6.30
CA SER A 98 4.85 13.33 -7.47
C SER A 98 3.84 14.42 -7.12
N GLN A 99 3.94 15.55 -7.81
CA GLN A 99 2.98 16.65 -7.67
C GLN A 99 1.54 16.20 -7.96
N GLN A 100 1.35 15.27 -8.89
CA GLN A 100 0.04 14.69 -9.19
C GLN A 100 -0.54 13.98 -7.96
N PHE A 101 0.24 13.10 -7.33
CA PHE A 101 -0.19 12.40 -6.11
C PHE A 101 -0.50 13.37 -4.97
N VAL A 102 0.37 14.36 -4.72
CA VAL A 102 0.15 15.37 -3.68
C VAL A 102 -1.14 16.15 -3.92
N THR A 103 -1.41 16.53 -5.18
CA THR A 103 -2.60 17.28 -5.56
C THR A 103 -3.86 16.45 -5.38
N ASP A 104 -3.87 15.20 -5.85
CA ASP A 104 -5.01 14.29 -5.71
C ASP A 104 -5.32 13.98 -4.23
N LEU A 105 -4.28 13.76 -3.42
CA LEU A 105 -4.43 13.52 -1.98
C LEU A 105 -4.98 14.77 -1.29
N ALA A 106 -4.44 15.96 -1.59
CA ALA A 106 -4.91 17.21 -1.00
C ALA A 106 -6.37 17.51 -1.35
N ASN A 107 -6.76 17.29 -2.61
CA ASN A 107 -8.15 17.44 -3.06
C ASN A 107 -9.06 16.43 -2.37
N TRP A 108 -8.62 15.17 -2.26
CA TRP A 108 -9.36 14.15 -1.53
C TRP A 108 -9.57 14.55 -0.06
N ILE A 109 -8.54 15.04 0.65
CA ILE A 109 -8.64 15.50 2.03
C ILE A 109 -9.66 16.64 2.16
N LYS A 110 -9.57 17.64 1.27
CA LYS A 110 -10.50 18.80 1.25
C LYS A 110 -11.94 18.41 0.92
N GLY A 111 -12.15 17.26 0.25
CA GLY A 111 -13.46 16.84 -0.23
C GLY A 111 -13.94 17.63 -1.45
N SER A 112 -13.00 18.25 -2.17
CA SER A 112 -13.20 19.06 -3.38
C SER A 112 -12.75 18.31 -4.62
#